data_AF-A0A6I0F070-F1
#
_entry.id   AF-A0A6I0F070-F1
#
_cell.length_a   1.000
_cell.length_b   1.000
_cell.length_c   1.000
_cell.angle_alpha   90.00
_cell.angle_beta   90.00
_cell.angle_gamma   90.00
#
_symmetry.space_group_name_H-M   'P 1'
#
loop_
_entity.id
_entity.type
_entity.pdbx_description
1 polymer ?
#
loop_
_entity_poly.entity_id
_entity_poly.type
_entity_poly.pdbx_seq_one_letter_code
_entity_poly.pdbx_strand_id
1 'polypeptide(L)'
;MSKNFNLRSIYLYLVCFVTLIIFVFGTIFTIERVVDIAVDGGYYYPTLEEYEQRYMLKGPDGNTQQRLTDEEVEKRYEEYLTREKNRERKNDLRQLASSFSAMIVGGGFWLYHWKKIDNDNKSKDPNL
;
A
#
# COMPACT_ATOMS: atom_id res chain seq x y z
N MET A 1 42.31 25.70 -6.52
CA MET A 1 41.41 24.83 -7.31
C MET A 1 39.99 25.02 -6.81
N SER A 2 39.24 25.97 -7.36
CA SER A 2 37.80 26.04 -7.07
C SER A 2 37.16 24.82 -7.72
N LYS A 3 36.70 23.89 -6.89
CA LYS A 3 35.92 22.74 -7.33
C LYS A 3 34.68 23.34 -8.00
N ASN A 4 34.69 23.44 -9.33
CA ASN A 4 33.52 23.85 -10.09
C ASN A 4 32.50 22.73 -9.91
N PHE A 5 31.77 22.77 -8.80
CA PHE A 5 30.65 21.90 -8.53
C PHE A 5 29.70 22.06 -9.70
N ASN A 6 29.74 21.09 -10.60
CA ASN A 6 28.92 21.10 -11.79
C ASN A 6 27.48 20.87 -11.29
N LEU A 7 26.71 21.94 -11.16
CA LEU A 7 25.33 21.92 -10.64
C LEU A 7 24.48 20.84 -11.32
N ARG A 8 24.78 20.55 -12.58
CA ARG A 8 24.19 19.44 -13.35
C ARG A 8 24.45 18.07 -12.72
N SER A 9 25.67 17.79 -12.27
CA SER A 9 26.00 16.53 -11.60
C SER A 9 25.29 16.41 -10.26
N ILE A 10 25.29 17.47 -9.44
CA ILE A 10 24.53 17.49 -8.17
C ILE A 10 23.04 17.24 -8.40
N TYR A 11 22.46 17.88 -9.41
CA TYR A 11 21.07 17.67 -9.80
C TYR A 11 20.81 16.20 -10.17
N LEU A 12 21.65 15.60 -11.02
CA LEU A 12 21.50 14.21 -11.44
C LEU A 12 21.58 13.23 -10.25
N TYR A 13 22.50 13.44 -9.31
CA TYR A 13 22.62 12.61 -8.11
C TYR A 13 21.43 12.79 -7.15
N LEU A 14 20.93 14.01 -6.98
CA LEU A 14 19.75 14.28 -6.15
C LEU A 14 18.49 13.63 -6.71
N VAL A 15 18.23 13.77 -8.01
CA VAL A 15 17.08 13.12 -8.66
C VAL A 15 17.21 11.60 -8.56
N CYS A 16 18.39 11.06 -8.83
CA CYS A 16 18.68 9.63 -8.67
C CYS A 16 18.37 9.15 -7.25
N PHE A 17 18.78 9.91 -6.24
CA PHE A 17 18.51 9.60 -4.83
C PHE A 17 17.01 9.62 -4.50
N VAL A 18 16.28 10.64 -4.95
CA VAL A 18 14.82 10.71 -4.76
C VAL A 18 14.12 9.53 -5.43
N THR A 19 14.51 9.18 -6.65
CA THR A 19 13.91 8.04 -7.38
C THR A 19 14.23 6.70 -6.72
N LEU A 20 15.42 6.57 -6.12
CA LEU A 20 15.80 5.39 -5.34
C LEU A 20 14.94 5.26 -4.09
N ILE A 21 14.68 6.36 -3.38
CA ILE A 21 13.79 6.36 -2.20
C ILE A 21 12.38 5.91 -2.59
N ILE A 22 11.83 6.43 -3.69
CA ILE A 22 10.52 6.02 -4.21
C ILE A 22 10.51 4.52 -4.53
N PHE A 23 11.56 4.01 -5.17
CA PHE A 23 11.71 2.59 -5.48
C PHE A 23 11.72 1.71 -4.22
N VAL A 24 12.49 2.11 -3.20
CA VAL A 24 12.58 1.39 -1.92
C VAL A 24 11.22 1.34 -1.22
N PHE A 25 10.52 2.47 -1.09
CA PHE A 25 9.18 2.49 -0.50
C PHE A 25 8.17 1.68 -1.30
N GLY A 26 8.18 1.79 -2.64
CA GLY A 26 7.34 0.95 -3.49
C GLY A 26 7.58 -0.54 -3.27
N THR A 27 8.85 -0.92 -3.04
CA THR A 27 9.24 -2.32 -2.77
C THR A 27 8.73 -2.79 -1.40
N ILE A 28 8.94 -1.99 -0.35
CA ILE A 28 8.45 -2.30 1.00
C ILE A 28 6.93 -2.51 0.99
N PHE A 29 6.18 -1.55 0.43
CA PHE A 29 4.74 -1.65 0.35
C PHE A 29 4.29 -2.84 -0.49
N THR A 30 4.99 -3.17 -1.57
CA THR A 30 4.65 -4.35 -2.39
C THR A 30 4.81 -5.64 -1.58
N ILE A 31 5.89 -5.77 -0.81
CA ILE A 31 6.10 -6.95 0.05
C ILE A 31 5.02 -7.04 1.11
N GLU A 32 4.70 -5.94 1.80
CA GLU A 32 3.61 -5.90 2.79
C GLU A 32 2.28 -6.38 2.19
N ARG A 33 1.88 -5.85 1.01
CA ARG A 33 0.63 -6.26 0.35
C ARG A 33 0.62 -7.71 -0.10
N VAL A 34 1.77 -8.24 -0.53
CA VAL A 34 1.89 -9.67 -0.87
C VAL A 34 1.70 -10.53 0.37
N VAL A 35 2.28 -10.12 1.51
CA VAL A 35 2.11 -10.82 2.79
C VAL A 35 0.67 -10.75 3.26
N ASP A 36 0.02 -9.58 3.20
CA ASP A 36 -1.39 -9.40 3.56
C ASP A 36 -2.30 -10.38 2.78
N ILE A 37 -2.08 -10.48 1.46
CA ILE A 37 -2.83 -11.38 0.58
C ILE A 37 -2.50 -12.86 0.86
N ALA A 38 -1.27 -13.17 1.24
CA ALA A 38 -0.83 -14.55 1.45
C ALA A 38 -1.28 -15.12 2.81
N VAL A 39 -1.37 -14.27 3.83
CA VAL A 39 -1.65 -14.69 5.21
C VAL A 39 -3.14 -14.67 5.54
N ASP A 40 -3.98 -13.95 4.76
CA ASP A 40 -5.45 -13.83 4.96
C ASP A 40 -5.85 -13.46 6.42
N GLY A 41 -4.90 -13.01 7.25
CA GLY A 41 -5.00 -13.02 8.71
C GLY A 41 -4.78 -11.67 9.38
N GLY A 42 -4.67 -10.59 8.59
CA GLY A 42 -4.41 -9.24 9.12
C GLY A 42 -5.66 -8.43 9.49
N TYR A 43 -6.84 -8.83 9.01
CA TYR A 43 -8.06 -8.02 9.15
C TYR A 43 -8.95 -8.49 10.31
N TYR A 44 -9.35 -7.53 11.15
CA TYR A 44 -10.28 -7.74 12.24
C TYR A 44 -11.72 -7.73 11.71
N TYR A 45 -12.42 -8.84 11.87
CA TYR A 45 -13.87 -8.89 11.72
C TYR A 45 -14.52 -8.91 13.12
N PRO A 46 -15.53 -8.07 13.37
CA PRO A 46 -16.30 -8.14 14.62
C PRO A 46 -16.93 -9.52 14.76
N THR A 47 -17.03 -10.03 15.99
CA THR A 47 -17.75 -11.28 16.26
C THR A 47 -19.25 -11.11 16.02
N LEU A 48 -19.99 -12.22 15.92
CA LEU A 48 -21.46 -12.17 15.81
C LEU A 48 -22.08 -11.38 16.97
N GLU A 49 -21.61 -11.60 18.20
CA GLU A 49 -22.09 -10.89 19.39
C GLU A 49 -21.84 -9.37 19.31
N GLU A 50 -20.67 -8.94 18.85
CA GLU A 50 -20.38 -7.52 18.61
C GLU A 50 -21.24 -6.92 17.48
N TYR A 51 -21.56 -7.74 16.48
CA TYR A 51 -22.41 -7.33 15.36
C TYR A 51 -23.88 -7.20 15.79
N GLU A 52 -24.37 -8.10 16.63
CA GLU A 52 -25.73 -8.10 17.21
C GLU A 52 -26.03 -6.84 18.01
N GLN A 53 -25.04 -6.33 18.75
CA GLN A 53 -25.18 -5.07 19.52
C GLN A 53 -25.61 -3.88 18.64
N ARG A 54 -25.34 -3.91 17.33
CA ARG A 54 -25.77 -2.86 16.38
C ARG A 54 -27.29 -2.84 16.14
N TYR A 55 -27.98 -3.94 16.44
CA TYR A 55 -29.43 -4.10 16.28
C TYR A 55 -30.20 -4.05 17.60
N MET A 56 -29.49 -3.81 18.70
CA MET A 56 -30.05 -3.56 20.02
C MET A 56 -30.43 -2.07 20.14
N LEU A 57 -31.71 -1.78 20.41
CA LEU A 57 -32.19 -0.43 20.67
C LEU A 57 -32.58 -0.29 22.14
N LYS A 58 -32.20 0.84 22.74
CA LYS A 58 -32.66 1.20 24.08
C LYS A 58 -34.06 1.81 23.95
N GLY A 59 -35.06 1.09 24.43
CA GLY A 59 -36.45 1.54 24.41
C GLY A 59 -36.68 2.75 25.32
N PRO A 60 -37.84 3.44 25.18
CA PRO A 60 -38.23 4.56 26.04
C PRO A 60 -38.22 4.19 27.54
N ASP A 61 -38.44 2.91 27.83
CA ASP A 61 -38.57 2.30 29.15
C ASP A 61 -37.21 1.91 29.75
N GLY A 62 -36.11 2.19 29.04
CA GLY A 62 -34.74 1.82 29.44
C GLY A 62 -34.34 0.38 29.10
N ASN A 63 -35.29 -0.48 28.68
CA ASN A 63 -35.03 -1.87 28.29
C ASN A 63 -34.41 -1.96 26.88
N THR A 64 -33.43 -2.83 26.73
CA THR A 64 -32.83 -3.16 25.42
C THR A 64 -33.73 -4.13 24.67
N GLN A 65 -34.19 -3.77 23.48
CA GLN A 65 -34.96 -4.65 22.60
C GLN A 65 -34.20 -4.91 21.31
N GLN A 66 -34.16 -6.17 20.89
CA GLN A 66 -33.56 -6.59 19.63
C GLN A 66 -34.57 -6.32 18.50
N ARG A 67 -34.14 -5.58 17.47
CA ARG A 67 -35.03 -5.15 16.38
C ARG A 67 -35.27 -6.22 15.32
N LEU A 68 -34.41 -7.23 15.26
CA LEU A 68 -34.42 -8.31 14.28
C LEU A 68 -34.47 -9.65 15.02
N THR A 69 -34.95 -10.70 14.37
CA THR A 69 -34.81 -12.06 14.91
C THR A 69 -33.36 -12.51 14.84
N ASP A 70 -32.96 -13.46 15.69
CA ASP A 70 -31.60 -14.01 15.70
C ASP A 70 -31.19 -14.54 14.32
N GLU A 71 -32.09 -15.27 13.65
CA GLU A 71 -31.88 -15.79 12.30
C GLU A 71 -31.64 -14.68 11.26
N GLU A 72 -32.33 -13.55 11.38
CA GLU A 72 -32.12 -12.40 10.48
C GLU A 72 -30.78 -11.71 10.75
N VAL A 73 -30.30 -11.69 11.99
CA VAL A 73 -29.00 -11.08 12.34
C VAL A 73 -27.86 -11.96 11.84
N GLU A 74 -27.93 -13.28 12.06
CA GLU A 74 -26.93 -14.24 11.60
C GLU A 74 -26.78 -14.18 10.07
N LYS A 75 -27.89 -14.20 9.33
CA LYS A 75 -27.86 -14.06 7.87
C LYS A 75 -27.21 -12.76 7.42
N ARG A 76 -27.53 -11.64 8.06
CA ARG A 76 -26.91 -10.33 7.75
C ARG A 76 -25.43 -10.29 8.10
N TYR A 77 -25.02 -10.99 9.13
CA TYR A 77 -23.63 -11.10 9.54
C TYR A 77 -22.81 -11.91 8.51
N GLU A 78 -23.33 -13.03 8.02
CA GLU A 78 -22.68 -13.80 6.95
C GLU A 78 -22.54 -13.00 5.65
N GLU A 79 -23.60 -12.27 5.26
CA GLU A 79 -23.55 -11.35 4.12
C GLU A 79 -22.51 -10.24 4.33
N TYR A 80 -22.43 -9.69 5.54
CA TYR A 80 -21.43 -8.69 5.91
C TYR A 80 -20.00 -9.22 5.79
N LEU A 81 -19.70 -10.37 6.40
CA LEU A 81 -18.39 -11.01 6.32
C LEU A 81 -17.97 -11.28 4.87
N THR A 82 -18.90 -11.79 4.06
CA THR A 82 -18.64 -12.08 2.65
C THR A 82 -18.35 -10.81 1.86
N ARG A 83 -19.07 -9.72 2.14
CA ARG A 83 -18.85 -8.43 1.48
C ARG A 83 -17.54 -7.78 1.90
N GLU A 84 -17.18 -7.81 3.18
CA GLU A 84 -15.93 -7.24 3.66
C GLU A 84 -14.73 -8.01 3.10
N LYS A 85 -14.72 -9.34 3.18
CA LYS A 85 -13.66 -10.18 2.57
C LYS A 85 -13.45 -9.87 1.08
N ASN A 86 -14.55 -9.76 0.33
CA ASN A 86 -14.47 -9.42 -1.10
C ASN A 86 -13.97 -7.99 -1.35
N ARG A 87 -14.32 -7.04 -0.48
CA ARG A 87 -13.88 -5.65 -0.60
C ARG A 87 -12.41 -5.51 -0.25
N GLU A 88 -11.95 -6.18 0.79
CA GLU A 88 -10.55 -6.23 1.22
C GLU A 88 -9.67 -6.81 0.13
N ARG A 89 -10.00 -7.99 -0.39
CA ARG A 89 -9.24 -8.61 -1.48
C ARG A 89 -9.09 -7.68 -2.69
N LYS A 90 -10.15 -6.95 -3.06
CA LYS A 90 -10.10 -5.98 -4.16
C LYS A 90 -9.21 -4.78 -3.82
N ASN A 91 -9.26 -4.30 -2.59
CA ASN A 91 -8.42 -3.20 -2.13
C ASN A 91 -6.95 -3.60 -2.07
N ASP A 92 -6.63 -4.78 -1.56
CA ASP A 92 -5.25 -5.27 -1.48
C ASP A 92 -4.64 -5.45 -2.86
N LEU A 93 -5.39 -6.02 -3.82
CA LEU A 93 -4.96 -6.11 -5.21
C LEU A 93 -4.73 -4.74 -5.84
N ARG A 94 -5.60 -3.76 -5.58
CA ARG A 94 -5.43 -2.39 -6.09
C ARG A 94 -4.20 -1.73 -5.48
N GLN A 95 -3.97 -1.91 -4.18
CA GLN A 95 -2.81 -1.34 -3.49
C GLN A 95 -1.51 -1.99 -3.96
N LEU A 96 -1.50 -3.31 -4.16
CA LEU A 96 -0.38 -4.04 -4.75
C LEU A 96 -0.04 -3.53 -6.16
N ALA A 97 -1.04 -3.32 -7.01
CA ALA A 97 -0.83 -2.74 -8.34
C ALA A 97 -0.24 -1.33 -8.25
N SER A 98 -0.68 -0.53 -7.28
CA SER A 98 -0.16 0.82 -7.04
C SER A 98 1.29 0.82 -6.57
N SER A 99 1.65 -0.03 -5.61
CA SER A 99 3.02 -0.12 -5.08
C SER A 99 3.98 -0.67 -6.15
N PHE A 100 3.54 -1.65 -6.93
CA PHE A 100 4.30 -2.18 -8.06
C PHE A 100 4.51 -1.12 -9.16
N SER A 101 3.50 -0.30 -9.45
CA SER A 101 3.65 0.84 -10.37
C SER A 101 4.69 1.84 -9.87
N ALA A 102 4.71 2.12 -8.57
CA ALA A 102 5.73 2.99 -7.97
C ALA A 102 7.15 2.39 -8.10
N MET A 103 7.30 1.07 -7.96
CA MET A 103 8.57 0.38 -8.22
C MET A 103 9.00 0.51 -9.69
N ILE A 104 8.11 0.29 -10.65
CA ILE A 104 8.44 0.42 -12.08
C ILE A 104 8.88 1.85 -12.40
N VAL A 105 8.13 2.85 -11.91
CA VAL A 105 8.45 4.26 -12.16
C VAL A 105 9.77 4.64 -11.47
N GLY A 106 9.91 4.38 -10.17
CA GLY A 106 11.12 4.71 -9.41
C GLY A 106 12.37 4.01 -9.98
N GLY A 107 12.25 2.72 -10.27
CA GLY A 107 13.33 1.90 -10.84
C GLY A 107 13.71 2.33 -12.26
N GLY A 108 12.73 2.60 -13.12
CA GLY A 108 12.96 3.06 -14.49
C GLY A 108 13.67 4.41 -14.53
N PHE A 109 13.23 5.38 -13.71
CA PHE A 109 13.87 6.68 -13.61
C PHE A 109 15.29 6.57 -13.03
N TRP A 110 15.49 5.75 -11.99
CA TRP A 110 16.80 5.50 -11.40
C TRP A 110 17.78 4.91 -12.41
N LEU A 111 17.38 3.86 -13.13
CA LEU A 111 18.20 3.23 -14.18
C LEU A 111 18.61 4.21 -15.28
N TYR A 112 17.68 5.05 -15.74
CA TYR A 112 17.98 6.06 -16.76
C TYR A 112 19.01 7.08 -16.26
N HIS A 113 18.82 7.63 -15.06
CA HIS A 113 19.73 8.64 -14.49
C HIS A 113 21.10 8.04 -14.17
N TRP A 114 21.14 6.81 -13.65
CA TRP A 114 22.38 6.07 -13.41
C TRP A 114 23.17 5.85 -14.71
N LYS A 115 22.52 5.36 -15.77
CA LYS A 115 23.16 5.16 -17.08
C LYS A 115 23.70 6.47 -17.67
N LYS A 116 22.98 7.58 -17.48
CA LYS A 116 23.44 8.90 -17.91
C LYS A 116 24.67 9.37 -17.14
N ILE A 117 24.72 9.15 -15.83
CA ILE A 117 25.89 9.47 -14.99
C ILE A 117 27.09 8.62 -15.42
N ASP A 118 26.90 7.31 -15.62
CA ASP A 118 27.97 6.40 -16.08
C ASP A 118 28.57 6.83 -17.43
N ASN A 119 27.70 7.18 -18.39
CA ASN A 119 28.13 7.69 -19.70
C ASN A 119 28.85 9.05 -19.59
N ASP A 120 28.34 9.98 -18.79
CA ASP A 120 28.97 11.31 -18.57
C ASP A 120 30.34 11.16 -17.86
N ASN A 121 30.54 10.12 -17.06
CA ASN A 121 31.83 9.80 -16.41
C ASN A 121 32.83 9.17 -17.41
N LYS A 122 32.41 8.18 -18.20
CA LYS A 122 33.23 7.55 -19.25
C LYS A 122 33.68 8.54 -20.33
N SER A 123 32.84 9.52 -20.65
CA SER A 123 33.21 10.61 -21.58
C SER A 123 34.28 11.54 -21.02
N LYS A 124 34.42 11.65 -19.69
CA LYS A 124 35.39 12.54 -19.04
C LYS A 124 36.74 11.86 -18.77
N ASP A 125 36.74 10.54 -18.58
CA ASP A 125 37.94 9.71 -18.47
C ASP A 125 37.84 8.51 -19.43
N PRO A 126 38.36 8.60 -20.67
CA PRO A 126 38.22 7.56 -21.68
C PRO A 126 39.07 6.29 -21.42
N ASN A 127 39.78 6.22 -20.29
CA ASN A 127 40.68 5.11 -19.92
C ASN A 127 40.18 4.29 -18.70
N LEU A 128 38.89 4.42 -18.33
CA LEU A 128 38.20 3.62 -17.30
C LEU A 128 37.15 2.69 -17.92
#